data_AF-A0A2D9QCJ9-F1
#
_entry.id   AF-A0A2D9QCJ9-F1
#
_cell.length_a   1.000
_cell.length_b   1.000
_cell.length_c   1.000
_cell.angle_alpha   90.00
_cell.angle_beta   90.00
_cell.angle_gamma   90.00
#
_symmetry.space_group_name_H-M   'P 1'
#
loop_
_entity.id
_entity.type
_entity.pdbx_description
1 polymer ?
#
loop_
_entity_poly.entity_id
_entity_poly.type
_entity_poly.pdbx_seq_one_letter_code
_entity_poly.pdbx_strand_id
1 'polypeptide(L)'
;MLLKNILYYTLICGLVLAGSYAVHNFILNQNNVEHPFSLWNIYLFQGIATLVLCIAFEFISQKSQQLRDQLGFLYLGAMALKVGLFCMVFSNILFSSLVLSRTDSLSLLIPVFLFLFLEVLIIVKILNRNH
;
A
#
# COMPACT_ATOMS: atom_id res chain seq x y z
N MET A 1 -19.28 4.77 14.36
CA MET A 1 -17.92 4.20 14.61
C MET A 1 -17.15 4.01 13.31
N LEU A 2 -17.73 3.31 12.31
CA LEU A 2 -17.14 3.07 10.99
C LEU A 2 -16.62 4.33 10.26
N LEU A 3 -17.42 5.39 10.15
CA LEU A 3 -17.01 6.64 9.47
C LEU A 3 -15.78 7.29 10.11
N LYS A 4 -15.68 7.29 11.45
CA LYS A 4 -14.54 7.83 12.19
C LYS A 4 -13.26 7.05 11.87
N ASN A 5 -13.36 5.73 11.77
CA ASN A 5 -12.22 4.86 11.47
C ASN A 5 -11.77 5.01 10.02
N ILE A 6 -12.72 5.08 9.07
CA ILE A 6 -12.40 5.35 7.66
C ILE A 6 -11.70 6.70 7.52
N LEU A 7 -12.22 7.77 8.13
CA LEU A 7 -11.59 9.09 8.08
C LEU A 7 -10.16 9.04 8.65
N TYR A 8 -9.98 8.34 9.77
CA TYR A 8 -8.67 8.16 10.40
C TYR A 8 -7.69 7.40 9.50
N TYR A 9 -8.10 6.30 8.86
CA TYR A 9 -7.23 5.55 7.94
C TYR A 9 -6.90 6.35 6.69
N THR A 10 -7.88 7.06 6.11
CA THR A 10 -7.66 7.96 4.97
C THR A 10 -6.64 9.05 5.32
N LEU A 11 -6.75 9.66 6.50
CA LEU A 11 -5.84 10.71 6.95
C LEU A 11 -4.41 10.15 7.15
N ILE A 12 -4.27 8.99 7.78
CA ILE A 12 -2.96 8.35 7.97
C ILE A 12 -2.35 7.94 6.62
N CYS A 13 -3.11 7.26 5.77
CA CYS A 13 -2.62 6.86 4.44
C CYS A 13 -2.22 8.09 3.61
N GLY A 14 -3.00 9.18 3.67
CA GLY A 14 -2.70 10.43 2.98
C GLY A 14 -1.43 11.10 3.49
N LEU A 15 -1.24 11.20 4.81
CA LEU A 15 -0.03 11.74 5.42
C LEU A 15 1.20 10.90 5.09
N VAL A 16 1.09 9.58 5.19
CA VAL A 16 2.18 8.66 4.86
C VAL A 16 2.51 8.76 3.38
N LEU A 17 1.52 8.78 2.48
CA LEU A 17 1.74 8.97 1.04
C LEU A 17 2.47 10.28 0.75
N ALA A 18 1.93 11.41 1.21
CA ALA A 18 2.49 12.72 0.93
C ALA A 18 3.90 12.88 1.52
N GLY A 19 4.08 12.50 2.79
CA GLY A 19 5.36 12.61 3.49
C GLY A 19 6.43 11.71 2.90
N SER A 20 6.12 10.43 2.68
CA SER A 20 7.11 9.48 2.14
C SER A 20 7.44 9.75 0.67
N TYR A 21 6.47 10.14 -0.15
CA TYR A 21 6.73 10.57 -1.52
C TYR A 21 7.61 11.82 -1.56
N ALA A 22 7.30 12.84 -0.76
CA ALA A 22 8.09 14.08 -0.73
C ALA A 22 9.55 13.82 -0.31
N VAL A 23 9.76 13.01 0.74
CA VAL A 23 11.10 12.63 1.19
C VAL A 23 11.84 11.84 0.11
N HIS A 24 11.19 10.84 -0.48
CA HIS A 24 11.82 10.01 -1.52
C HIS A 24 12.18 10.84 -2.75
N ASN A 25 11.26 11.67 -3.24
CA ASN A 25 11.48 12.55 -4.38
C ASN A 25 12.58 13.60 -4.12
N PHE A 26 12.64 14.16 -2.91
CA PHE A 26 13.70 15.10 -2.53
C PHE A 26 15.09 14.45 -2.54
N ILE A 27 15.21 13.21 -2.06
CA ILE A 27 16.46 12.45 -2.09
C ILE A 27 16.88 12.13 -3.53
N LEU A 28 15.94 11.73 -4.39
CA LEU A 28 16.23 11.43 -5.79
C LEU A 28 16.69 12.67 -6.57
N ASN A 29 16.01 13.81 -6.35
CA ASN A 29 16.38 15.08 -6.97
C ASN A 29 17.78 15.55 -6.57
N GLN A 30 18.17 15.41 -5.29
CA GLN A 30 19.53 15.75 -4.86
C GLN A 30 20.60 14.89 -5.52
N ASN A 31 20.29 13.64 -5.81
CA ASN A 31 21.21 12.68 -6.44
C ASN A 31 21.12 12.66 -7.97
N ASN A 32 20.28 13.52 -8.58
CA ASN A 32 19.98 13.54 -10.02
C ASN A 32 19.62 12.14 -10.57
N VAL A 33 18.85 11.37 -9.80
CA VAL A 33 18.41 10.03 -10.19
C VAL A 33 17.10 10.15 -10.95
N GLU A 34 17.14 9.78 -12.23
CA GLU A 34 15.95 9.68 -13.08
C GLU A 34 15.55 8.21 -13.25
N HIS A 35 14.26 7.92 -13.09
CA HIS A 35 13.71 6.58 -13.25
C HIS A 35 12.94 6.46 -14.56
N PRO A 36 12.95 5.27 -15.21
CA PRO A 36 12.15 5.02 -16.42
C PRO A 36 10.64 4.91 -16.14
N PHE A 37 10.21 5.10 -14.90
CA PHE A 37 8.83 5.03 -14.46
C PHE A 37 8.45 6.23 -13.59
N SER A 38 7.15 6.54 -13.55
CA SER A 38 6.62 7.56 -12.66
C SER A 38 6.56 7.04 -11.23
N LEU A 39 7.46 7.54 -10.37
CA LEU A 39 7.48 7.23 -8.93
C LEU A 39 6.14 7.60 -8.27
N TRP A 40 5.55 8.71 -8.68
CA TRP A 40 4.24 9.16 -8.19
C TRP A 40 3.13 8.13 -8.44
N ASN A 41 3.09 7.51 -9.62
CA ASN A 41 2.08 6.51 -9.94
C ASN A 41 2.21 5.26 -9.05
N ILE A 42 3.44 4.87 -8.70
CA ILE A 42 3.70 3.74 -7.79
C ILE A 42 3.21 4.06 -6.38
N TYR A 43 3.55 5.24 -5.84
CA TYR A 43 3.05 5.69 -4.54
C TYR A 43 1.52 5.80 -4.49
N LEU A 44 0.91 6.35 -5.55
CA LEU A 44 -0.55 6.45 -5.67
C LEU A 44 -1.22 5.09 -5.68
N PHE A 45 -0.76 4.17 -6.54
CA PHE A 45 -1.33 2.82 -6.59
C PHE A 45 -1.25 2.17 -5.21
N GLN A 46 -0.08 2.25 -4.56
CA GLN A 46 0.13 1.58 -3.30
C GLN A 46 -0.67 2.20 -2.15
N GLY A 47 -0.82 3.53 -2.13
CA GLY A 47 -1.68 4.21 -1.18
C GLY A 47 -3.16 3.93 -1.38
N ILE A 48 -3.66 3.98 -2.62
CA ILE A 48 -5.06 3.68 -2.95
C ILE A 48 -5.38 2.22 -2.60
N ALA A 49 -4.54 1.27 -3.02
CA ALA A 49 -4.74 -0.14 -2.73
C ALA A 49 -4.78 -0.43 -1.22
N THR A 50 -3.88 0.20 -0.46
CA THR A 50 -3.85 0.08 1.02
C THR A 50 -5.12 0.65 1.65
N LEU A 51 -5.57 1.82 1.18
CA LEU A 51 -6.79 2.45 1.67
C LEU A 51 -8.02 1.59 1.39
N VAL A 52 -8.15 1.06 0.16
CA VAL A 52 -9.24 0.15 -0.22
C VAL A 52 -9.25 -1.08 0.69
N LEU A 53 -8.09 -1.69 0.95
CA LEU A 53 -7.98 -2.83 1.86
C LEU A 53 -8.37 -2.45 3.30
N CYS A 54 -7.87 -1.34 3.84
CA CYS A 54 -8.23 -0.92 5.20
C CYS A 54 -9.75 -0.69 5.35
N ILE A 55 -10.39 -0.08 4.35
CA ILE A 55 -11.85 0.11 4.36
C ILE A 55 -12.60 -1.22 4.26
N ALA A 56 -12.19 -2.12 3.35
CA ALA A 56 -12.80 -3.43 3.19
C ALA A 56 -12.72 -4.26 4.48
N PHE A 57 -11.55 -4.27 5.13
CA PHE A 57 -11.32 -5.01 6.38
C PHE A 57 -12.10 -4.43 7.55
N GLU A 58 -12.18 -3.10 7.67
CA GLU A 58 -13.02 -2.45 8.68
C GLU A 58 -14.50 -2.78 8.48
N PHE A 59 -14.97 -2.85 7.22
CA PHE A 59 -16.34 -3.23 6.91
C PHE A 59 -16.62 -4.70 7.26
N ILE A 60 -15.72 -5.62 6.87
CA ILE A 60 -15.84 -7.06 7.18
C ILE A 60 -15.85 -7.27 8.70
N SER A 61 -14.93 -6.62 9.43
CA SER A 61 -14.81 -6.75 10.88
C SER A 61 -16.07 -6.33 11.63
N GLN A 62 -16.85 -5.39 11.11
CA GLN A 62 -18.08 -4.93 11.77
C GLN A 62 -19.32 -5.71 11.34
N LYS A 63 -19.32 -6.29 10.14
CA LYS A 63 -20.51 -6.93 9.56
C LYS A 63 -20.59 -8.43 9.78
N SER A 64 -19.47 -9.11 10.00
CA SER A 64 -19.45 -10.56 10.19
C SER A 64 -18.43 -11.00 11.23
N GLN A 65 -18.92 -11.57 12.32
CA GLN A 65 -18.07 -12.14 13.37
C GLN A 65 -17.27 -13.36 12.85
N GLN A 66 -17.87 -14.19 12.00
CA GLN A 66 -17.20 -15.37 11.42
C GLN A 66 -16.01 -14.97 10.53
N LEU A 67 -16.20 -13.94 9.70
CA LEU A 67 -15.12 -13.44 8.85
C LEU A 67 -14.07 -12.66 9.65
N ARG A 68 -14.47 -12.07 10.79
CA ARG A 68 -13.55 -11.41 11.72
C ARG A 68 -12.47 -12.35 12.23
N ASP A 69 -12.87 -13.56 12.65
CA ASP A 69 -11.94 -14.58 13.16
C ASP A 69 -10.96 -15.07 12.06
N GLN A 70 -11.32 -14.87 10.79
CA GLN A 70 -10.51 -15.24 9.63
C GLN A 70 -9.82 -14.05 8.94
N LEU A 71 -9.85 -12.84 9.52
CA LEU A 71 -9.26 -11.65 8.89
C LEU A 71 -7.77 -11.82 8.57
N GLY A 72 -7.00 -12.53 9.40
CA GLY A 72 -5.60 -12.83 9.09
C GLY A 72 -5.44 -13.64 7.80
N PHE A 73 -6.31 -14.62 7.57
CA PHE A 73 -6.30 -15.42 6.35
C PHE A 73 -6.79 -14.63 5.14
N LEU A 74 -7.87 -13.85 5.29
CA LEU A 74 -8.36 -12.94 4.26
C LEU A 74 -7.29 -11.92 3.85
N TYR A 75 -6.48 -11.47 4.81
CA TYR A 75 -5.39 -10.54 4.55
C TYR A 75 -4.32 -11.12 3.63
N LEU A 76 -3.91 -12.37 3.86
CA LEU A 76 -2.94 -13.05 2.99
C LEU A 76 -3.45 -13.15 1.55
N GLY A 77 -4.73 -13.51 1.36
CA GLY A 77 -5.35 -13.55 0.04
C GLY A 77 -5.43 -12.18 -0.62
N ALA A 78 -5.79 -11.15 0.15
CA ALA A 78 -5.86 -9.78 -0.33
C ALA A 78 -4.49 -9.20 -0.71
N MET A 79 -3.44 -9.56 0.04
CA MET A 79 -2.06 -9.21 -0.28
C MET A 79 -1.62 -9.86 -1.60
N ALA A 80 -1.91 -11.14 -1.82
CA ALA A 80 -1.61 -11.81 -3.09
C ALA A 80 -2.34 -11.14 -4.26
N LEU A 81 -3.61 -10.78 -4.08
CA LEU A 81 -4.39 -10.05 -5.07
C LEU A 81 -3.78 -8.67 -5.36
N LYS A 82 -3.37 -7.92 -4.33
CA LYS A 82 -2.71 -6.60 -4.47
C LYS A 82 -1.41 -6.71 -5.28
N VAL A 83 -0.59 -7.72 -5.00
CA VAL A 83 0.65 -7.98 -5.76
C VAL A 83 0.32 -8.35 -7.21
N GLY A 84 -0.68 -9.19 -7.44
CA GLY A 84 -1.14 -9.52 -8.79
C GLY A 84 -1.62 -8.29 -9.58
N LEU A 85 -2.41 -7.42 -8.95
CA LEU A 85 -2.84 -6.15 -9.55
C LEU A 85 -1.66 -5.21 -9.82
N PHE A 86 -0.69 -5.13 -8.91
CA PHE A 86 0.53 -4.35 -9.12
C PHE A 86 1.29 -4.83 -10.37
N CYS A 87 1.49 -6.15 -10.48
CA CYS A 87 2.13 -6.75 -11.65
C CYS A 87 1.36 -6.48 -12.95
N MET A 88 0.03 -6.50 -12.91
CA MET A 88 -0.81 -6.23 -14.07
C MET A 88 -0.73 -4.74 -14.50
N VAL A 89 -0.89 -3.82 -13.56
CA VAL A 89 -0.89 -2.36 -13.81
C VAL A 89 0.49 -1.86 -14.26
N PHE A 90 1.57 -2.36 -13.66
CA PHE A 90 2.94 -1.96 -13.97
C PHE A 90 3.68 -2.98 -14.85
N SER A 91 2.94 -3.82 -15.58
CA SER A 91 3.48 -4.86 -16.47
C SER A 91 4.49 -4.31 -17.49
N ASN A 92 4.22 -3.11 -18.03
CA ASN A 92 5.11 -2.42 -18.96
C ASN A 92 6.48 -2.05 -18.34
N ILE A 93 6.59 -1.97 -17.02
CA ILE A 93 7.86 -1.67 -16.33
C ILE A 93 8.51 -2.96 -15.86
N LEU A 94 7.71 -3.91 -15.37
CA LEU A 94 8.18 -5.15 -14.76
C LEU A 94 8.58 -6.23 -15.77
N PHE A 95 7.93 -6.28 -16.93
CA PHE A 95 8.13 -7.30 -17.97
C PHE A 95 8.66 -6.73 -19.28
N SER A 96 9.04 -5.45 -19.30
CA SER A 96 9.71 -4.87 -20.46
C SER A 96 11.14 -5.39 -20.59
N SER A 97 11.70 -5.28 -21.80
CA SER A 97 13.13 -5.50 -22.04
C SER A 97 14.03 -4.45 -21.38
N LEU A 98 13.44 -3.41 -20.77
CA LEU A 98 14.16 -2.42 -19.98
C LEU A 98 14.81 -3.09 -18.75
N VAL A 99 16.14 -3.07 -18.71
CA VAL A 99 16.88 -3.52 -17.54
C VAL A 99 16.84 -2.43 -16.47
N LEU A 100 16.00 -2.62 -15.44
CA LEU A 100 16.02 -1.75 -14.27
C LEU A 100 17.38 -1.85 -13.57
N SER A 101 17.96 -0.71 -13.23
CA SER A 101 19.13 -0.68 -12.38
C SER A 101 18.79 -1.14 -10.96
N ARG A 102 19.82 -1.39 -10.15
CA ARG A 102 19.62 -1.69 -8.71
C ARG A 102 18.92 -0.53 -8.00
N THR A 103 19.24 0.70 -8.36
CA THR A 103 18.61 1.90 -7.81
C THR A 103 17.14 1.99 -8.19
N ASP A 104 16.80 1.75 -9.46
CA ASP A 104 15.41 1.71 -9.93
C ASP A 104 14.59 0.65 -9.19
N SER A 105 15.16 -0.54 -9.04
CA SER A 105 14.53 -1.65 -8.34
C SER A 105 14.27 -1.33 -6.86
N LEU A 106 15.24 -0.70 -6.19
CA LEU A 106 15.09 -0.26 -4.80
C LEU A 106 14.02 0.84 -4.67
N SER A 107 14.04 1.84 -5.56
CA SER A 107 13.05 2.93 -5.58
C SER A 107 11.62 2.42 -5.79
N LEU A 108 11.45 1.35 -6.57
CA LEU A 108 10.16 0.69 -6.75
C LEU A 108 9.71 -0.05 -5.48
N LEU A 109 10.64 -0.69 -4.78
CA LEU A 109 10.36 -1.56 -3.64
C LEU A 109 10.05 -0.78 -2.34
N ILE A 110 10.64 0.42 -2.17
CA ILE A 110 10.41 1.29 -1.01
C ILE A 110 8.91 1.57 -0.78
N PRO A 111 8.13 2.10 -1.76
CA PRO A 111 6.69 2.29 -1.60
C PRO A 111 5.97 0.99 -1.26
N VAL A 112 6.33 -0.12 -1.91
CA VAL A 112 5.68 -1.42 -1.70
C VAL A 112 5.78 -1.84 -0.23
N PHE A 113 6.98 -1.86 0.33
CA PHE A 113 7.20 -2.25 1.72
C PHE A 113 6.62 -1.25 2.73
N LEU A 114 6.75 0.04 2.46
CA LEU A 114 6.25 1.09 3.34
C LEU A 114 4.74 0.97 3.55
N PHE A 115 3.99 0.80 2.46
CA PHE A 115 2.54 0.65 2.54
C PHE A 115 2.11 -0.72 3.04
N LEU A 116 2.88 -1.79 2.76
CA LEU A 116 2.62 -3.11 3.35
C LEU A 116 2.76 -3.05 4.88
N PHE A 117 3.80 -2.42 5.39
CA PHE A 117 3.99 -2.25 6.83
C PHE A 117 2.85 -1.44 7.45
N LEU A 118 2.46 -0.32 6.82
CA LEU A 118 1.30 0.47 7.26
C LEU A 118 0.02 -0.36 7.32
N GLU A 119 -0.23 -1.15 6.29
CA GLU A 119 -1.40 -2.02 6.15
C GLU A 119 -1.47 -3.05 7.29
N VAL A 120 -0.37 -3.75 7.57
CA VAL A 120 -0.27 -4.71 8.67
C VAL A 120 -0.59 -4.04 10.01
N LEU A 121 -0.03 -2.86 10.28
CA LEU A 121 -0.30 -2.13 11.52
C LEU A 121 -1.78 -1.78 11.69
N ILE A 122 -2.44 -1.35 10.61
CA ILE A 122 -3.87 -1.03 10.62
C ILE A 122 -4.70 -2.29 10.83
N ILE A 123 -4.40 -3.37 10.11
CA ILE A 123 -5.16 -4.62 10.17
C ILE A 123 -5.03 -5.31 11.53
N VAL A 124 -3.84 -5.32 12.13
CA VAL A 124 -3.65 -5.82 13.51
C VAL A 124 -4.49 -5.01 14.49
N LYS A 125 -4.57 -3.69 14.32
CA LYS A 125 -5.42 -2.83 15.15
C LYS A 125 -6.91 -3.10 14.96
N ILE A 126 -7.35 -3.44 13.75
CA ILE A 126 -8.73 -3.85 13.47
C ILE A 126 -9.03 -5.20 14.15
N LEU A 127 -8.13 -6.18 14.02
CA LEU A 127 -8.28 -7.52 14.59
C LEU A 127 -8.38 -7.49 16.12
N ASN A 128 -7.49 -6.74 16.77
CA ASN A 128 -7.40 -6.63 18.23
C ASN A 128 -8.42 -5.68 18.85
N ARG A 129 -9.35 -5.12 18.07
CA ARG A 129 -10.41 -4.27 18.61
C ARG A 129 -11.42 -5.15 19.33
N ASN A 130 -11.46 -5.08 20.66
CA ASN A 130 -12.52 -5.68 21.45
C ASN A 130 -13.84 -4.96 21.11
N HIS A 131 -14.81 -5.74 20.66
CA HIS A 131 -16.19 -5.32 20.37
C HIS A 131 -17.09 -5.73 21.52
#